data_AF-A0A7R7GSL2-F1
#
_entry.id   AF-A0A7R7GSL2-F1
#
_cell.length_a   1.000
_cell.length_b   1.000
_cell.length_c   1.000
_cell.angle_alpha   90.00
_cell.angle_beta   90.00
_cell.angle_gamma   90.00
#
_symmetry.space_group_name_H-M   'P 1'
#
loop_
_entity.id
_entity.type
_entity.pdbx_description
1 polymer ?
#
loop_
_entity_poly.entity_id
_entity_poly.type
_entity_poly.pdbx_seq_one_letter_code
_entity_poly.pdbx_strand_id
1 'polypeptide(L)'
;MTATRFDSRQVSWWSVYEYVESLVAQANCGPVPLAGTSAWLTLADDDPAKLLAVAEAGVHWCLRIDALQAELAEASKAVSAAADWRHVAAEITQRRAAEATGTRIPRKAS
;
A
#
# COMPACT_ATOMS: atom_id res chain seq x y z
N MET A 1 -7.34 15.14 23.63
CA MET A 1 -7.09 13.75 23.17
C MET A 1 -7.56 13.65 21.74
N THR A 2 -6.64 13.61 20.77
CA THR A 2 -6.97 13.45 19.35
C THR A 2 -7.15 11.97 19.08
N ALA A 3 -8.36 11.54 18.70
CA ALA A 3 -8.63 10.16 18.35
C ALA A 3 -7.86 9.79 17.08
N THR A 4 -6.93 8.84 17.18
CA THR A 4 -6.28 8.26 16.00
C THR A 4 -7.33 7.46 15.23
N ARG A 5 -7.70 7.91 14.03
CA ARG A 5 -8.55 7.12 13.12
C ARG A 5 -7.72 5.95 12.60
N PHE A 6 -8.16 4.72 12.89
CA PHE A 6 -7.68 3.53 12.20
C PHE A 6 -8.43 3.41 10.87
N ASP A 7 -8.11 4.28 9.91
CA ASP A 7 -8.62 4.14 8.56
C ASP A 7 -7.83 3.07 7.81
N SER A 8 -8.52 2.37 6.90
CA SER A 8 -7.89 1.41 6.00
C SER A 8 -6.83 2.10 5.16
N ARG A 9 -5.69 1.43 4.97
CA ARG A 9 -4.59 1.88 4.11
C ARG A 9 -4.66 1.27 2.71
N GLN A 10 -5.71 0.52 2.39
CA GLN A 10 -5.87 -0.15 1.11
C GLN A 10 -6.15 0.88 0.00
N VAL A 11 -5.37 0.81 -1.07
CA VAL A 11 -5.58 1.54 -2.32
C VAL A 11 -6.34 0.65 -3.28
N SER A 12 -7.43 1.17 -3.87
CA SER A 12 -8.17 0.54 -4.98
C SER A 12 -7.78 1.25 -6.27
N TRP A 13 -6.97 0.61 -7.12
CA TRP A 13 -6.57 1.22 -8.39
C TRP A 13 -7.77 1.45 -9.31
N TRP A 14 -8.64 0.45 -9.47
CA TRP A 14 -9.76 0.50 -10.40
C TRP A 14 -10.69 1.69 -10.12
N SER A 15 -11.02 1.92 -8.85
CA SER A 15 -11.89 3.04 -8.45
C SER A 15 -11.25 4.41 -8.72
N VAL A 16 -9.93 4.52 -8.60
CA VAL A 16 -9.20 5.76 -8.94
C VAL A 16 -9.17 5.97 -10.44
N TYR A 17 -8.97 4.90 -11.23
CA TYR A 17 -9.03 4.95 -12.69
C TYR A 17 -10.40 5.41 -13.18
N GLU A 18 -11.50 4.78 -12.71
CA GLU A 18 -12.87 5.18 -13.07
C GLU A 18 -13.16 6.64 -12.73
N TYR A 19 -12.68 7.10 -11.57
CA TYR A 19 -12.82 8.49 -11.16
C TYR A 19 -12.08 9.43 -12.12
N VAL A 20 -10.81 9.18 -12.42
CA VAL A 20 -10.02 10.03 -13.32
C VAL A 20 -10.57 10.02 -14.74
N GLU A 21 -10.96 8.85 -15.26
CA GLU A 21 -11.61 8.73 -16.57
C GLU A 21 -12.89 9.58 -16.64
N SER A 22 -13.70 9.57 -15.57
CA SER A 22 -14.91 10.41 -15.50
C SER A 22 -14.59 11.92 -15.52
N LEU A 23 -13.46 12.34 -14.94
CA LEU A 23 -13.03 13.74 -14.96
C LEU A 23 -12.54 14.16 -16.34
N VAL A 24 -11.80 13.30 -17.03
CA VAL A 24 -11.37 13.52 -18.42
C VAL A 24 -12.58 13.69 -19.33
N ALA A 25 -13.58 12.81 -19.20
CA ALA A 25 -14.82 12.92 -19.95
C ALA A 25 -15.59 14.23 -19.64
N GLN A 26 -15.67 14.63 -18.36
CA GLN A 26 -16.36 15.86 -17.94
C GLN A 26 -15.66 17.14 -18.41
N ALA A 27 -14.34 17.16 -18.38
CA ALA A 27 -13.55 18.31 -18.83
C ALA A 27 -13.63 18.51 -20.35
N ASN A 28 -14.07 17.50 -21.10
CA ASN A 28 -14.11 17.49 -22.56
C ASN A 28 -12.77 17.90 -23.19
N CYS A 29 -11.67 17.67 -22.46
CA CYS A 29 -10.34 17.71 -23.00
C CYS A 29 -10.20 16.45 -23.85
N GLY A 30 -9.64 16.58 -25.06
CA GLY A 30 -9.35 15.43 -25.92
C GLY A 30 -8.34 14.46 -25.27
N PRO A 31 -7.65 13.62 -26.05
CA PRO A 31 -6.64 12.72 -25.52
C PRO A 31 -5.63 13.48 -24.65
N VAL A 32 -5.57 13.13 -23.37
CA VAL A 32 -4.70 13.81 -22.39
C VAL A 32 -3.25 13.37 -22.66
N PRO A 33 -2.31 14.30 -22.89
CA PRO A 33 -0.92 13.91 -23.12
C PRO A 33 -0.31 13.34 -21.86
N LEU A 34 0.66 12.43 -22.00
CA LEU A 34 1.40 11.92 -20.84
C LEU A 34 2.11 13.07 -20.12
N ALA A 35 1.96 13.13 -18.79
CA ALA A 35 2.57 14.17 -17.97
C ALA A 35 4.10 14.25 -18.18
N GLY A 36 4.61 15.47 -18.35
CA GLY A 36 6.04 15.73 -18.55
C GLY A 36 6.56 15.55 -19.98
N THR A 37 5.73 15.09 -20.92
CA THR A 37 6.11 15.07 -22.34
C THR A 37 6.19 16.48 -22.94
N SER A 38 6.79 16.62 -24.13
CA SER A 38 6.80 17.90 -24.84
C SER A 38 5.40 18.44 -25.11
N ALA A 39 4.45 17.57 -25.50
CA ALA A 39 3.05 17.93 -25.69
C ALA A 39 2.40 18.46 -24.40
N TRP A 40 2.76 17.90 -23.24
CA TRP A 40 2.30 18.41 -21.94
C TRP A 40 2.96 19.75 -21.57
N LEU A 41 4.25 19.92 -21.84
CA LEU A 41 4.97 21.17 -21.57
C LEU A 41 4.43 22.35 -22.39
N THR A 42 3.88 22.08 -23.58
CA THR A 42 3.27 23.11 -24.43
C THR A 42 1.86 23.53 -23.99
N LEU A 43 1.22 22.80 -23.07
CA LEU A 43 -0.08 23.19 -22.53
C LEU A 43 0.05 24.43 -21.64
N ALA A 44 -0.95 25.30 -21.69
CA ALA A 44 -1.06 26.43 -20.76
C ALA A 44 -1.28 25.92 -19.32
N ASP A 45 -0.84 26.70 -18.32
CA ASP A 45 -0.95 26.29 -16.91
C ASP A 45 -2.41 26.20 -16.41
N ASP A 46 -3.34 26.89 -17.08
CA ASP A 46 -4.78 26.87 -16.83
C ASP A 46 -5.54 25.86 -17.72
N ASP A 47 -4.84 25.15 -18.62
CA ASP A 47 -5.46 24.09 -19.42
C ASP A 47 -5.80 22.89 -18.51
N PRO A 48 -7.08 22.49 -18.39
CA PRO A 48 -7.48 21.37 -17.54
C PRO A 48 -6.81 20.05 -17.95
N ALA A 49 -6.46 19.86 -19.24
CA ALA A 49 -5.73 18.69 -19.71
C ALA A 49 -4.36 18.56 -19.04
N LYS A 50 -3.73 19.68 -18.65
CA LYS A 50 -2.41 19.68 -18.01
C LYS A 50 -2.46 19.08 -16.60
N LEU A 51 -3.51 19.40 -15.83
CA LEU A 51 -3.73 18.81 -14.50
C LEU A 51 -4.19 17.36 -14.61
N LEU A 52 -5.10 17.06 -15.54
CA LEU A 52 -5.61 15.70 -15.74
C LEU A 52 -4.52 14.73 -16.19
N ALA A 53 -3.52 15.19 -16.94
CA ALA A 53 -2.34 14.39 -17.26
C ALA A 53 -1.58 13.94 -16.01
N VAL A 54 -1.48 14.81 -14.99
CA VAL A 54 -0.85 14.48 -13.71
C VAL A 54 -1.74 13.51 -12.92
N ALA A 55 -3.06 13.67 -12.97
CA ALA A 55 -3.98 12.73 -12.34
C ALA A 55 -3.89 11.32 -12.94
N GLU A 56 -3.86 11.22 -14.28
CA GLU A 56 -3.60 9.97 -15.02
C GLU A 56 -2.25 9.34 -14.64
N ALA A 57 -1.19 10.15 -14.51
CA ALA A 57 0.09 9.64 -13.99
C ALA A 57 -0.04 9.08 -12.56
N GLY A 58 -0.89 9.69 -11.72
CA GLY A 58 -1.24 9.20 -10.40
C GLY A 58 -1.96 7.84 -10.41
N VAL A 59 -2.79 7.57 -11.42
CA VAL A 59 -3.45 6.26 -11.61
C VAL A 59 -2.41 5.14 -11.69
N HIS A 60 -1.30 5.35 -12.41
CA HIS A 60 -0.23 4.35 -12.51
C HIS A 60 0.48 4.09 -11.16
N TRP A 61 0.61 5.12 -10.32
CA TRP A 61 1.12 4.92 -8.96
C TRP A 61 0.14 4.09 -8.12
N CYS A 62 -1.17 4.38 -8.19
CA CYS A 62 -2.19 3.58 -7.51
C CYS A 62 -2.16 2.11 -7.97
N LEU A 63 -2.00 1.85 -9.27
CA LEU A 63 -1.83 0.51 -9.82
C LEU A 63 -0.64 -0.22 -9.17
N ARG A 64 0.50 0.47 -9.07
CA ARG A 64 1.70 -0.08 -8.42
C ARG A 64 1.43 -0.44 -6.96
N ILE A 65 0.76 0.42 -6.20
CA ILE A 65 0.45 0.15 -4.79
C ILE A 65 -0.51 -1.02 -4.67
N ASP A 66 -1.57 -1.06 -5.48
CA ASP A 66 -2.55 -2.14 -5.45
C ASP A 66 -1.90 -3.50 -5.77
N ALA A 67 -1.03 -3.55 -6.78
CA ALA A 67 -0.24 -4.75 -7.08
C ALA A 67 0.69 -5.15 -5.91
N LEU A 68 1.37 -4.19 -5.28
CA LEU A 68 2.21 -4.46 -4.11
C LEU A 68 1.40 -4.97 -2.91
N GLN A 69 0.17 -4.52 -2.72
CA GLN A 69 -0.72 -5.02 -1.68
C GLN A 69 -1.07 -6.50 -1.90
N ALA A 70 -1.34 -6.89 -3.15
CA ALA A 70 -1.60 -8.28 -3.49
C ALA A 70 -0.38 -9.17 -3.17
N GLU A 71 0.82 -8.75 -3.56
CA GLU A 71 2.07 -9.47 -3.26
C GLU A 71 2.33 -9.56 -1.75
N LEU A 72 2.13 -8.48 -1.00
CA LEU A 72 2.26 -8.47 0.46
C LEU A 72 1.26 -9.41 1.14
N ALA A 73 0.03 -9.49 0.62
CA ALA A 73 -0.98 -10.42 1.13
C ALA A 73 -0.54 -11.88 0.91
N GLU A 74 -0.03 -12.21 -0.28
CA GLU A 74 0.50 -13.55 -0.55
C GLU A 74 1.73 -13.89 0.31
N ALA A 75 2.67 -12.95 0.46
CA ALA A 75 3.82 -13.12 1.34
C ALA A 75 3.37 -13.35 2.80
N SER A 76 2.36 -12.62 3.27
CA SER A 76 1.81 -12.78 4.62
C SER A 76 1.17 -14.15 4.80
N LYS A 77 0.43 -14.66 3.82
CA LYS A 77 -0.13 -16.02 3.83
C LYS A 77 0.98 -17.07 3.86
N ALA A 78 2.03 -16.90 3.05
CA ALA A 78 3.17 -17.81 3.02
C ALA A 78 3.89 -17.87 4.37
N VAL A 79 4.18 -16.73 5.00
CA VAL A 79 4.74 -16.67 6.37
C VAL A 79 3.81 -17.35 7.36
N SER A 80 2.50 -17.06 7.30
CA SER A 80 1.53 -17.68 8.19
C SER A 80 1.45 -19.21 8.04
N ALA A 81 1.75 -19.74 6.86
CA ALA A 81 1.77 -21.17 6.59
C ALA A 81 3.14 -21.83 6.83
N ALA A 82 4.22 -21.05 6.98
CA ALA A 82 5.59 -21.56 6.99
C ALA A 82 5.95 -22.40 8.24
N ALA A 83 5.22 -22.25 9.35
CA ALA A 83 5.49 -22.96 10.60
C ALA A 83 4.20 -23.17 11.41
N ASP A 84 4.23 -24.10 12.35
CA ASP A 84 3.20 -24.21 13.39
C ASP A 84 3.40 -23.07 14.41
N TRP A 85 2.83 -21.91 14.10
CA TRP A 85 2.92 -20.73 14.96
C TRP A 85 2.29 -20.92 16.33
N ARG A 86 1.36 -21.88 16.49
CA ARG A 86 0.80 -22.21 17.82
C ARG A 86 1.84 -22.94 18.66
N HIS A 87 2.54 -23.90 18.06
CA HIS A 87 3.65 -24.58 18.73
C HIS A 87 4.76 -23.60 19.12
N VAL A 88 5.18 -22.72 18.20
CA VAL A 88 6.19 -21.68 18.48
C VAL A 88 5.75 -20.76 19.63
N ALA A 89 4.49 -20.33 19.64
CA ALA A 89 3.96 -19.50 20.72
C ALA A 89 3.93 -20.25 22.07
N ALA A 90 3.60 -21.54 22.06
CA ALA A 90 3.62 -22.39 23.26
C ALA A 90 5.05 -22.53 23.80
N GLU A 91 6.05 -22.80 22.95
CA GLU A 91 7.45 -22.89 23.35
C GLU A 91 7.97 -21.56 23.95
N ILE A 92 7.63 -20.42 23.34
CA ILE A 92 8.02 -19.09 23.86
C ILE A 92 7.38 -18.86 25.24
N THR A 93 6.11 -19.21 25.40
CA THR A 93 5.38 -19.02 26.67
C THR A 93 5.94 -19.93 27.76
N GLN A 94 6.16 -21.21 27.47
CA GLN A 94 6.78 -22.16 28.40
C GLN A 94 8.20 -21.72 28.79
N ARG A 95 9.00 -21.24 27.82
CA ARG A 95 10.33 -20.70 28.10
C ARG A 95 10.28 -19.53 29.08
N ARG A 96 9.41 -18.55 28.83
CA ARG A 96 9.23 -17.38 29.71
C ARG A 96 8.78 -17.79 31.12
N ALA A 97 7.87 -18.74 31.22
CA ALA A 97 7.42 -19.27 32.52
C ALA A 97 8.57 -19.93 33.29
N ALA A 98 9.37 -20.77 32.63
CA ALA A 98 10.51 -21.43 33.26
C ALA A 98 11.62 -20.45 33.68
N GLU A 99 11.82 -19.36 32.94
CA GLU A 99 12.72 -18.27 33.32
C GLU A 99 12.19 -17.51 34.56
N ALA A 100 10.88 -17.23 34.61
CA ALA A 100 10.24 -16.54 35.73
C ALA A 100 10.25 -17.37 37.03
N THR A 101 10.10 -18.70 36.93
CA THR A 101 10.18 -19.62 38.08
C THR A 101 11.61 -19.99 38.47
N GLY A 102 12.62 -19.51 37.72
CA GLY A 102 14.04 -19.86 37.94
C GLY A 102 14.40 -21.30 37.57
N THR A 103 13.47 -22.06 36.98
CA THR A 103 13.73 -23.42 36.44
C THR A 103 14.70 -23.37 35.25
N ARG A 104 14.74 -22.24 34.54
CA ARG A 104 15.65 -21.99 33.41
C ARG A 104 16.46 -20.73 33.64
N ILE A 105 17.78 -20.83 33.52
CA ILE A 105 18.69 -19.67 33.53
C ILE A 105 18.81 -19.12 32.10
N PRO A 106 18.49 -17.83 31.86
CA PRO A 106 18.59 -17.24 30.52
C PRO A 106 20.06 -17.12 30.10
N ARG A 107 20.34 -17.40 28.82
CA ARG A 107 21.68 -17.19 28.25
C ARG A 107 21.85 -15.73 27.85
N LYS A 108 22.93 -15.08 28.29
CA LYS A 108 23.27 -13.73 27.85
C LYS A 108 23.62 -13.79 26.36
N ALA A 109 22.84 -13.13 25.51
CA ALA A 109 23.19 -12.97 24.10
C ALA A 109 24.47 -12.12 24.03
N SER A 110 25.41 -12.56 23.20
CA SER A 110 26.72 -11.91 23.03
C SER A 110 26.63 -10.70 22.11
#